data_AF-A0A959H1C5-F1
#
_entry.id   AF-A0A959H1C5-F1
#
_cell.length_a   1.000
_cell.length_b   1.000
_cell.length_c   1.000
_cell.angle_alpha   90.00
_cell.angle_beta   90.00
_cell.angle_gamma   90.00
#
_symmetry.space_group_name_H-M   'P 1'
#
loop_
_entity.id
_entity.type
_entity.pdbx_description
1 polymer ?
#
loop_
_entity_poly.entity_id
_entity_poly.type
_entity_poly.pdbx_seq_one_letter_code
_entity_poly.pdbx_strand_id
1 'polypeptide(L)'
;MKKTNPSFFQQCRLPLPGLLILFLLVTGYPLPCLQAQPVPEKGESIFDLLSKNGKAVQLALRTDMDKLINDRAREDDYQPAKLTYPDAGGIVAQLELDVIPRGNYRRRICDFPPILFNFSKDGLEKMGLDRRYDKMKLVTYCKENPEAESHLLKEYLAYRIYNLISPKSYRVQLARITYQDSEGKHGNMEQYGILIEDTDEMARRIGGSECECWNYPPDSISLADENRMSVFQYMIGNEDWSVQTLRNIKLIRPDDGSKTVLVPYDFDFSGFVETPYAVPNSQLGITSITQRKFLGFKARQELLTETLKAFDLKREEIQALIKGFDKLINAERKKAARYIDSFYKKKVQEKLAEEALESPSGFPEEQRNAAGN
;
A
#
# COMPACT_ATOMS: atom_id res chain seq x y z
N MET A 1 -11.95 -55.46 18.53
CA MET A 1 -11.29 -56.30 17.49
C MET A 1 -10.98 -55.39 16.32
N LYS A 2 -9.69 -55.13 16.00
CA LYS A 2 -8.94 -55.67 14.83
C LYS A 2 -9.69 -55.52 13.50
N LYS A 3 -9.13 -55.16 12.35
CA LYS A 3 -7.84 -54.61 11.88
C LYS A 3 -8.04 -54.40 10.35
N THR A 4 -7.33 -53.43 9.77
CA THR A 4 -6.68 -53.44 8.43
C THR A 4 -7.44 -53.77 7.12
N ASN A 5 -7.21 -52.89 6.13
CA ASN A 5 -7.16 -53.07 4.65
C ASN A 5 -6.60 -54.43 4.17
N PRO A 6 -6.87 -54.84 2.91
CA PRO A 6 -5.82 -54.65 1.89
C PRO A 6 -6.27 -54.34 0.45
N SER A 7 -5.31 -53.79 -0.28
CA SER A 7 -5.23 -53.43 -1.70
C SER A 7 -5.07 -54.63 -2.64
N PHE A 8 -5.50 -54.47 -3.90
CA PHE A 8 -5.12 -55.33 -5.03
C PHE A 8 -4.15 -54.56 -5.96
N PHE A 9 -2.98 -55.17 -6.22
CA PHE A 9 -2.00 -54.75 -7.22
C PHE A 9 -2.21 -55.54 -8.51
N GLN A 10 -2.11 -54.88 -9.67
CA GLN A 10 -2.05 -55.51 -10.98
C GLN A 10 -0.58 -55.65 -11.43
N GLN A 11 -0.28 -56.83 -11.97
CA GLN A 11 1.02 -57.36 -12.35
C GLN A 11 1.56 -56.73 -13.65
N CYS A 12 2.89 -56.59 -13.73
CA CYS A 12 3.62 -56.58 -15.00
C CYS A 12 4.81 -57.55 -14.90
N ARG A 13 4.87 -58.53 -15.82
CA ARG A 13 5.96 -59.50 -15.98
C ARG A 13 6.85 -59.08 -17.15
N LEU A 14 8.16 -59.25 -17.01
CA LEU A 14 9.13 -59.35 -18.11
C LEU A 14 10.17 -60.45 -17.78
N PRO A 15 10.79 -61.10 -18.78
CA PRO A 15 11.61 -62.30 -18.61
C PRO A 15 13.10 -62.00 -18.39
N LEU A 16 13.76 -62.89 -17.65
CA LEU A 16 15.22 -63.02 -17.53
C LEU A 16 15.74 -63.96 -18.65
N PRO A 17 17.00 -63.79 -19.11
CA PRO A 17 18.06 -64.59 -18.49
C PRO A 17 19.44 -63.89 -18.46
N GLY A 18 20.30 -64.31 -17.53
CA GLY A 18 21.74 -63.99 -17.62
C GLY A 18 22.40 -63.84 -16.26
N LEU A 19 22.94 -64.96 -15.78
CA LEU A 19 23.65 -65.11 -14.52
C LEU A 19 25.02 -64.40 -14.54
N LEU A 20 25.26 -63.43 -13.65
CA LEU A 20 26.60 -63.13 -13.15
C LEU A 20 26.48 -62.59 -11.71
N ILE A 21 26.88 -63.42 -10.75
CA ILE A 21 26.82 -63.12 -9.32
C ILE A 21 28.00 -62.20 -8.97
N LEU A 22 27.71 -60.92 -8.77
CA LEU A 22 28.61 -59.97 -8.12
C LEU A 22 28.03 -59.67 -6.73
N PHE A 23 28.72 -60.10 -5.68
CA PHE A 23 28.37 -59.80 -4.28
C PHE A 23 28.62 -58.30 -4.03
N LEU A 24 27.60 -57.46 -4.23
CA LEU A 24 27.55 -56.10 -3.72
C LEU A 24 26.85 -56.12 -2.36
N LEU A 25 27.62 -55.84 -1.30
CA LEU A 25 27.11 -55.48 0.02
C LEU A 25 26.21 -54.25 -0.12
N VAL A 26 24.90 -54.45 -0.22
CA VAL A 26 23.92 -53.37 -0.12
C VAL A 26 23.83 -52.99 1.35
N THR A 27 24.67 -52.03 1.75
CA THR A 27 24.45 -51.26 2.96
C THR A 27 23.10 -50.57 2.83
N GLY A 28 22.15 -50.97 3.67
CA GLY A 28 20.82 -50.36 3.75
C GLY A 28 20.93 -48.94 4.28
N TYR A 29 21.22 -47.98 3.42
CA TYR A 29 20.98 -46.58 3.71
C TYR A 29 19.48 -46.32 3.52
N PRO A 30 18.77 -45.77 4.54
CA PRO A 30 17.41 -45.35 4.34
C PRO A 30 17.41 -44.29 3.23
N LEU A 31 16.65 -44.54 2.16
CA LEU A 31 16.35 -43.53 1.16
C LEU A 31 15.82 -42.31 1.90
N PRO A 32 16.50 -41.15 1.85
CA PRO A 32 15.95 -39.95 2.44
C PRO A 32 14.60 -39.70 1.77
N CYS A 33 13.55 -39.65 2.58
CA CYS A 33 12.27 -39.14 2.16
C CYS A 33 12.55 -37.82 1.46
N LEU A 34 12.25 -37.74 0.16
CA LEU A 34 12.35 -36.51 -0.61
C LEU A 34 11.27 -35.58 -0.02
N GLN A 35 11.63 -34.89 1.06
CA GLN A 35 10.82 -33.80 1.58
C GLN A 35 10.67 -32.83 0.42
N ALA A 36 9.43 -32.52 0.06
CA ALA A 36 9.15 -31.41 -0.83
C ALA A 36 9.89 -30.20 -0.25
N GLN A 37 10.96 -29.78 -0.93
CA GLN A 37 11.69 -28.61 -0.50
C GLN A 37 10.72 -27.43 -0.56
N PRO A 38 10.66 -26.56 0.46
CA PRO A 38 9.91 -25.32 0.34
C PRO A 38 10.41 -24.60 -0.91
N VAL A 39 9.50 -24.35 -1.86
CA VAL A 39 9.78 -23.51 -3.03
C VAL A 39 10.34 -22.18 -2.49
N PRO A 40 11.48 -21.68 -2.99
CA PRO A 40 12.08 -20.47 -2.46
C PRO A 40 11.07 -19.32 -2.51
N GLU A 41 10.71 -18.83 -1.32
CA GLU A 41 9.57 -17.96 -1.05
C GLU A 41 9.79 -16.48 -1.44
N LYS A 42 10.82 -16.19 -2.26
CA LYS A 42 11.51 -14.90 -2.28
C LYS A 42 11.89 -14.43 -3.69
N GLY A 43 10.92 -14.35 -4.59
CA GLY A 43 11.08 -13.65 -5.88
C GLY A 43 11.03 -12.13 -5.67
N GLU A 44 11.88 -11.38 -6.35
CA GLU A 44 11.79 -9.92 -6.42
C GLU A 44 10.45 -9.51 -7.06
N SER A 45 9.69 -8.58 -6.46
CA SER A 45 8.44 -8.11 -7.06
C SER A 45 8.69 -7.04 -8.14
N ILE A 46 7.67 -6.72 -8.94
CA ILE A 46 7.73 -5.56 -9.84
C ILE A 46 7.92 -4.25 -9.07
N PHE A 47 7.36 -4.13 -7.87
CA PHE A 47 7.56 -2.97 -7.02
C PHE A 47 9.01 -2.86 -6.55
N ASP A 48 9.62 -3.98 -6.12
CA ASP A 48 11.04 -4.04 -5.74
C ASP A 48 11.95 -3.62 -6.89
N LEU A 49 11.67 -4.14 -8.10
CA LEU A 49 12.41 -3.79 -9.32
C LEU A 49 12.41 -2.28 -9.59
N LEU A 50 11.24 -1.63 -9.47
CA LEU A 50 11.09 -0.20 -9.76
C LEU A 50 11.54 0.71 -8.60
N SER A 51 11.89 0.16 -7.43
CA SER A 51 12.18 0.93 -6.21
C SER A 51 13.65 0.88 -5.72
N LYS A 52 14.56 0.24 -6.46
CA LYS A 52 15.93 -0.11 -6.00
C LYS A 52 16.81 1.04 -5.49
N ASN A 53 16.59 2.27 -5.96
CA ASN A 53 17.56 3.36 -5.78
C ASN A 53 17.12 4.48 -4.82
N GLY A 54 15.92 4.40 -4.24
CA GLY A 54 15.37 5.40 -3.30
C GLY A 54 15.18 6.82 -3.87
N LYS A 55 15.56 7.05 -5.12
CA LYS A 55 15.32 8.26 -5.92
C LYS A 55 14.05 8.07 -6.73
N ALA A 56 13.52 9.17 -7.29
CA ALA A 56 12.40 9.08 -8.23
C ALA A 56 12.77 8.18 -9.43
N VAL A 57 11.96 7.16 -9.70
CA VAL A 57 12.15 6.28 -10.86
C VAL A 57 11.68 6.99 -12.13
N GLN A 58 12.46 6.94 -13.20
CA GLN A 58 12.09 7.50 -14.50
C GLN A 58 11.29 6.45 -15.26
N LEU A 59 10.08 6.80 -15.70
CA LEU A 59 9.20 5.90 -16.44
C LEU A 59 8.71 6.60 -17.70
N ALA A 60 8.48 5.86 -18.77
CA ALA A 60 7.65 6.32 -19.88
C ALA A 60 6.48 5.36 -20.08
N LEU A 61 5.25 5.90 -20.03
CA LEU A 61 4.03 5.13 -20.24
C LEU A 61 3.44 5.50 -21.61
N ARG A 62 3.40 4.54 -22.53
CA ARG A 62 2.80 4.70 -23.85
C ARG A 62 1.49 3.92 -23.94
N THR A 63 0.39 4.62 -24.20
CA THR A 63 -0.97 4.05 -24.35
C THR A 63 -1.87 5.07 -25.08
N ASP A 64 -3.10 4.69 -25.43
CA ASP A 64 -4.12 5.64 -25.88
C ASP A 64 -4.49 6.57 -24.70
N MET A 65 -4.01 7.82 -24.76
CA MET A 65 -4.21 8.80 -23.69
C MET A 65 -5.62 9.38 -23.70
N ASP A 66 -6.23 9.50 -24.88
CA ASP A 66 -7.59 10.01 -25.05
C ASP A 66 -8.57 9.05 -24.35
N LYS A 67 -8.43 7.74 -24.62
CA LYS A 67 -9.20 6.71 -23.91
C LYS A 67 -8.90 6.72 -22.41
N LEU A 68 -7.64 6.80 -21.99
CA LEU A 68 -7.28 6.78 -20.56
C LEU A 68 -7.90 7.94 -19.76
N ILE A 69 -7.94 9.14 -20.35
CA ILE A 69 -8.36 10.37 -19.67
C ILE A 69 -9.88 10.55 -19.72
N ASN A 70 -10.47 10.24 -20.88
CA ASN A 70 -11.88 10.56 -21.16
C ASN A 70 -12.81 9.36 -20.93
N ASP A 71 -12.33 8.13 -21.07
CA ASP A 71 -13.12 6.93 -20.75
C ASP A 71 -13.08 6.63 -19.24
N ARG A 72 -14.08 7.16 -18.53
CA ARG A 72 -14.18 7.07 -17.06
C ARG A 72 -15.10 5.94 -16.60
N ALA A 73 -15.49 5.05 -17.51
CA ALA A 73 -16.34 3.92 -17.18
C ALA A 73 -15.72 3.04 -16.08
N ARG A 74 -16.58 2.30 -15.39
CA ARG A 74 -16.17 1.35 -14.32
C ARG A 74 -15.89 -0.05 -14.85
N GLU A 75 -16.07 -0.27 -16.14
CA GLU A 75 -15.90 -1.57 -16.76
C GLU A 75 -14.44 -1.99 -16.65
N ASP A 76 -14.17 -3.28 -16.50
CA ASP A 76 -12.82 -3.86 -16.53
C ASP A 76 -12.21 -3.80 -17.96
N ASP A 77 -12.41 -2.69 -18.64
CA ASP A 77 -11.94 -2.38 -19.99
C ASP A 77 -10.50 -1.89 -19.92
N TYR A 78 -9.62 -2.83 -19.59
CA TYR A 78 -8.20 -2.68 -19.66
C TYR A 78 -7.76 -2.35 -21.09
N GLN A 79 -6.88 -1.35 -21.24
CA GLN A 79 -6.23 -1.05 -22.50
C GLN A 79 -4.73 -1.40 -22.47
N PRO A 80 -4.17 -1.87 -23.59
CA PRO A 80 -2.76 -2.22 -23.65
C PRO A 80 -1.87 -0.98 -23.55
N ALA A 81 -0.77 -1.12 -22.84
CA ALA A 81 0.24 -0.09 -22.65
C ALA A 81 1.65 -0.66 -22.68
N LYS A 82 2.62 0.24 -22.83
CA LYS A 82 4.04 -0.05 -22.73
C LYS A 82 4.65 0.83 -21.65
N LEU A 83 5.27 0.20 -20.66
CA LEU A 83 6.01 0.89 -19.61
C LEU A 83 7.49 0.69 -19.82
N THR A 84 8.19 1.79 -20.04
CA THR A 84 9.62 1.81 -20.23
C THR A 84 10.32 2.34 -18.99
N TYR A 85 11.40 1.70 -18.54
CA TYR A 85 12.13 2.04 -17.32
C TYR A 85 13.65 1.79 -17.49
N PRO A 86 14.52 2.50 -16.78
CA PRO A 86 15.95 2.23 -16.79
C PRO A 86 16.24 0.97 -15.94
N ASP A 87 16.88 -0.03 -16.54
CA ASP A 87 17.34 -1.21 -15.82
C ASP A 87 18.62 -0.94 -15.00
N ALA A 88 19.10 -1.95 -14.27
CA ALA A 88 20.27 -1.85 -13.41
C ALA A 88 21.59 -1.52 -14.17
N GLY A 89 21.63 -1.71 -15.49
CA GLY A 89 22.75 -1.36 -16.36
C GLY A 89 22.60 -0.01 -17.06
N GLY A 90 21.50 0.71 -16.83
CA GLY A 90 21.15 1.92 -17.57
C GLY A 90 20.60 1.63 -18.98
N ILE A 91 20.32 0.38 -19.30
CA ILE A 91 19.64 -0.02 -20.53
C ILE A 91 18.15 0.21 -20.32
N VAL A 92 17.52 0.76 -21.34
CA VAL A 92 16.08 1.02 -21.35
C VAL A 92 15.35 -0.31 -21.55
N ALA A 93 14.69 -0.81 -20.51
CA ALA A 93 13.85 -2.00 -20.55
C ALA A 93 12.37 -1.62 -20.73
N GLN A 94 11.60 -2.50 -21.38
CA GLN A 94 10.19 -2.28 -21.69
C GLN A 94 9.34 -3.44 -21.14
N LEU A 95 8.22 -3.09 -20.52
CA LEU A 95 7.19 -4.00 -20.04
C LEU A 95 5.92 -3.78 -20.84
N GLU A 96 5.35 -4.86 -21.35
CA GLU A 96 3.98 -4.87 -21.82
C GLU A 96 3.07 -5.08 -20.61
N LEU A 97 2.04 -4.26 -20.48
CA LEU A 97 1.07 -4.28 -19.39
C LEU A 97 -0.26 -3.75 -19.90
N ASP A 98 -1.31 -3.99 -19.14
CA ASP A 98 -2.57 -3.31 -19.35
C ASP A 98 -2.77 -2.23 -18.29
N VAL A 99 -3.52 -1.19 -18.64
CA VAL A 99 -3.84 -0.07 -17.77
C VAL A 99 -5.32 0.26 -17.79
N ILE A 100 -5.81 0.77 -16.67
CA ILE A 100 -7.18 1.26 -16.53
C ILE A 100 -7.25 2.45 -15.58
N PRO A 101 -8.15 3.44 -15.80
CA PRO A 101 -8.46 4.46 -14.82
C PRO A 101 -9.06 3.86 -13.54
N ARG A 102 -8.51 4.20 -12.38
CA ARG A 102 -8.92 3.64 -11.09
C ARG A 102 -9.42 4.68 -10.10
N GLY A 103 -10.19 4.19 -9.13
CA GLY A 103 -10.69 4.99 -8.01
C GLY A 103 -12.11 5.50 -8.23
N ASN A 104 -12.76 5.86 -7.13
CA ASN A 104 -14.16 6.26 -7.14
C ASN A 104 -14.31 7.77 -7.36
N TYR A 105 -13.65 8.55 -6.52
CA TYR A 105 -13.76 10.00 -6.52
C TYR A 105 -12.84 10.66 -7.56
N ARG A 106 -11.52 10.46 -7.43
CA ARG A 106 -10.50 11.05 -8.31
C ARG A 106 -10.72 10.73 -9.80
N ARG A 107 -11.15 9.51 -10.15
CA ARG A 107 -11.52 9.16 -11.55
C ARG A 107 -12.58 10.08 -12.13
N ARG A 108 -13.55 10.54 -11.33
CA ARG A 108 -14.68 11.35 -11.80
C ARG A 108 -14.37 12.86 -11.83
N ILE A 109 -13.54 13.34 -10.91
CA ILE A 109 -13.35 14.79 -10.71
C ILE A 109 -12.00 15.34 -11.18
N CYS A 110 -10.99 14.48 -11.32
CA CYS A 110 -9.66 14.89 -11.75
C CYS A 110 -9.60 15.02 -13.27
N ASP A 111 -8.72 15.89 -13.75
CA ASP A 111 -8.42 16.06 -15.16
C ASP A 111 -7.69 14.81 -15.66
N PHE A 112 -6.74 14.29 -14.86
CA PHE A 112 -6.05 13.03 -15.12
C PHE A 112 -6.38 12.00 -14.01
N PRO A 113 -6.98 10.84 -14.36
CA PRO A 113 -7.37 9.85 -13.35
C PRO A 113 -6.15 9.05 -12.84
N PRO A 114 -6.17 8.60 -11.58
CA PRO A 114 -5.21 7.60 -11.11
C PRO A 114 -5.28 6.34 -11.97
N ILE A 115 -4.16 5.64 -12.14
CA ILE A 115 -4.05 4.47 -13.03
C ILE A 115 -3.78 3.21 -12.21
N LEU A 116 -4.37 2.09 -12.63
CA LEU A 116 -3.97 0.76 -12.16
C LEU A 116 -3.19 0.08 -13.28
N PHE A 117 -1.94 -0.28 -12.98
CA PHE A 117 -1.13 -1.14 -13.84
C PHE A 117 -1.48 -2.60 -13.57
N ASN A 118 -1.59 -3.39 -14.63
CA ASN A 118 -1.84 -4.82 -14.61
C ASN A 118 -0.82 -5.52 -15.52
N PHE A 119 0.22 -6.08 -14.91
CA PHE A 119 1.30 -6.77 -15.58
C PHE A 119 0.90 -8.21 -15.90
N SER A 120 1.35 -8.75 -17.04
CA SER A 120 1.14 -10.17 -17.32
C SER A 120 1.92 -11.04 -16.34
N LYS A 121 1.23 -11.97 -15.67
CA LYS A 121 1.87 -12.96 -14.78
C LYS A 121 2.98 -13.77 -15.47
N ASP A 122 2.74 -14.18 -16.72
CA ASP A 122 3.73 -14.90 -17.52
C ASP A 122 4.91 -14.00 -17.90
N GLY A 123 4.66 -12.71 -18.14
CA GLY A 123 5.69 -11.70 -18.36
C GLY A 123 6.60 -11.53 -17.14
N LEU A 124 5.99 -11.40 -15.95
CA LEU A 124 6.71 -11.32 -14.69
C LEU A 124 7.54 -12.58 -14.42
N GLU A 125 6.97 -13.77 -14.63
CA GLU A 125 7.69 -15.04 -14.49
C GLU A 125 8.92 -15.12 -15.41
N LYS A 126 8.77 -14.74 -16.70
CA LYS A 126 9.89 -14.75 -17.67
C LYS A 126 11.03 -13.83 -17.26
N MET A 127 10.73 -12.76 -16.51
CA MET A 127 11.71 -11.85 -15.94
C MET A 127 12.30 -12.34 -14.61
N GLY A 128 11.81 -13.45 -14.06
CA GLY A 128 12.19 -13.94 -12.74
C GLY A 128 11.55 -13.17 -11.57
N LEU A 129 10.48 -12.41 -11.83
CA LEU A 129 9.76 -11.64 -10.82
C LEU A 129 8.60 -12.43 -10.19
N ASP A 130 8.20 -12.05 -8.98
CA ASP A 130 7.06 -12.65 -8.28
C ASP A 130 5.73 -12.29 -8.98
N ARG A 131 5.15 -13.28 -9.66
CA ARG A 131 3.89 -13.14 -10.40
C ARG A 131 2.65 -12.91 -9.52
N ARG A 132 2.76 -13.04 -8.19
CA ARG A 132 1.63 -12.87 -7.27
C ARG A 132 1.20 -11.41 -7.15
N TYR A 133 2.12 -10.48 -7.44
CA TYR A 133 1.90 -9.04 -7.31
C TYR A 133 1.93 -8.40 -8.69
N ASP A 134 0.94 -8.74 -9.50
CA ASP A 134 0.81 -8.32 -10.89
C ASP A 134 0.09 -6.97 -11.06
N LYS A 135 -0.45 -6.42 -9.96
CA LYS A 135 -1.14 -5.13 -9.96
C LYS A 135 -0.35 -4.10 -9.18
N MET A 136 -0.32 -2.87 -9.70
CA MET A 136 0.33 -1.75 -9.01
C MET A 136 -0.44 -0.47 -9.24
N LYS A 137 -0.71 0.24 -8.15
CA LYS A 137 -1.44 1.52 -8.21
C LYS A 137 -0.45 2.63 -8.54
N LEU A 138 -0.79 3.43 -9.54
CA LEU A 138 -0.14 4.71 -9.84
C LEU A 138 -1.09 5.85 -9.44
N VAL A 139 -0.74 6.55 -8.36
CA VAL A 139 -1.39 7.81 -8.01
C VAL A 139 -0.85 8.90 -8.93
N THR A 140 -1.74 9.64 -9.57
CA THR A 140 -1.43 10.69 -10.54
C THR A 140 -1.76 12.06 -9.99
N TYR A 141 -1.30 13.10 -10.66
CA TYR A 141 -1.78 14.46 -10.43
C TYR A 141 -3.29 14.55 -10.76
N CYS A 142 -4.02 15.40 -10.06
CA CYS A 142 -5.46 15.53 -10.23
C CYS A 142 -5.87 16.69 -11.14
N LYS A 143 -5.12 17.79 -11.15
CA LYS A 143 -5.44 19.00 -11.92
C LYS A 143 -4.24 19.45 -12.74
N GLU A 144 -4.48 20.01 -13.92
CA GLU A 144 -3.42 20.57 -14.77
C GLU A 144 -3.02 21.98 -14.33
N ASN A 145 -2.49 22.09 -13.11
CA ASN A 145 -1.96 23.36 -12.60
C ASN A 145 -0.66 23.16 -11.79
N PRO A 146 0.14 24.23 -11.62
CA PRO A 146 1.42 24.14 -10.89
C PRO A 146 1.27 23.67 -9.44
N GLU A 147 0.13 23.94 -8.79
CA GLU A 147 -0.14 23.55 -7.40
C GLU A 147 -0.43 22.04 -7.26
N ALA A 148 -0.97 21.39 -8.29
CA ALA A 148 -1.36 19.99 -8.27
C ALA A 148 -0.18 19.05 -7.98
N GLU A 149 1.00 19.37 -8.51
CA GLU A 149 2.22 18.63 -8.24
C GLU A 149 2.58 18.69 -6.74
N SER A 150 2.41 19.85 -6.10
CA SER A 150 2.68 20.01 -4.67
C SER A 150 1.77 19.16 -3.80
N HIS A 151 0.50 18.99 -4.17
CA HIS A 151 -0.43 18.12 -3.44
C HIS A 151 -0.03 16.65 -3.54
N LEU A 152 0.28 16.16 -4.75
CA LEU A 152 0.77 14.80 -4.95
C LEU A 152 2.06 14.54 -4.16
N LEU A 153 3.01 15.47 -4.22
CA LEU A 153 4.27 15.37 -3.50
C LEU A 153 4.08 15.39 -1.97
N LYS A 154 3.09 16.12 -1.45
CA LYS A 154 2.70 16.06 -0.04
C LYS A 154 2.02 14.73 0.32
N GLU A 155 1.18 14.17 -0.55
CA GLU A 155 0.60 12.82 -0.35
C GLU A 155 1.71 11.76 -0.27
N TYR A 156 2.70 11.84 -1.16
CA TYR A 156 3.91 11.00 -1.10
C TYR A 156 4.65 11.16 0.23
N LEU A 157 4.87 12.40 0.69
CA LEU A 157 5.50 12.65 1.98
C LEU A 157 4.68 12.08 3.15
N ALA A 158 3.34 12.10 3.11
CA ALA A 158 2.52 11.51 4.16
C ALA A 158 2.78 10.00 4.30
N TYR A 159 2.83 9.26 3.19
CA TYR A 159 3.25 7.86 3.20
C TYR A 159 4.66 7.67 3.77
N ARG A 160 5.62 8.48 3.31
CA ARG A 160 7.02 8.40 3.77
C ARG A 160 7.17 8.73 5.26
N ILE A 161 6.40 9.66 5.79
CA ILE A 161 6.34 9.97 7.22
C ILE A 161 5.80 8.77 7.99
N TYR A 162 4.72 8.14 7.52
CA TYR A 162 4.17 6.96 8.18
C TYR A 162 5.16 5.77 8.17
N ASN A 163 5.96 5.61 7.11
CA ASN A 163 7.01 4.59 7.07
C ASN A 163 8.07 4.79 8.19
N LEU A 164 8.34 6.03 8.62
CA LEU A 164 9.25 6.31 9.74
C LEU A 164 8.64 5.92 11.10
N ILE A 165 7.31 5.94 11.19
CA ILE A 165 6.54 5.69 12.41
C ILE A 165 6.22 4.20 12.58
N SER A 166 5.95 3.50 11.48
CA SER A 166 5.54 2.10 11.50
C SER A 166 6.07 1.33 10.29
N PRO A 167 6.72 0.17 10.49
CA PRO A 167 7.04 -0.75 9.39
C PRO A 167 5.78 -1.42 8.82
N LYS A 168 4.66 -1.40 9.56
CA LYS A 168 3.33 -1.86 9.15
C LYS A 168 2.63 -0.77 8.34
N SER A 169 3.15 -0.51 7.15
CA SER A 169 2.75 0.58 6.27
C SER A 169 3.01 0.20 4.83
N TYR A 170 2.31 0.81 3.86
CA TYR A 170 2.65 0.66 2.45
C TYR A 170 4.02 1.25 2.13
N ARG A 171 4.84 0.52 1.37
CA ARG A 171 5.98 1.14 0.67
C ARG A 171 5.45 1.98 -0.51
N VAL A 172 6.11 3.10 -0.75
CA VAL A 172 5.79 3.98 -1.89
C VAL A 172 7.06 4.40 -2.61
N GLN A 173 6.96 4.52 -3.93
CA GLN A 173 8.04 4.92 -4.80
C GLN A 173 7.59 6.10 -5.66
N LEU A 174 8.29 7.23 -5.53
CA LEU A 174 8.05 8.39 -6.40
C LEU A 174 8.49 8.05 -7.82
N ALA A 175 7.67 8.35 -8.81
CA ALA A 175 7.99 8.18 -10.21
C ALA A 175 7.91 9.52 -10.92
N ARG A 176 8.81 9.74 -11.88
CA ARG A 176 8.71 10.81 -12.88
C ARG A 176 8.32 10.12 -14.19
N ILE A 177 7.10 10.36 -14.65
CA ILE A 177 6.47 9.64 -15.74
C ILE A 177 6.36 10.56 -16.96
N THR A 178 6.90 10.12 -18.09
CA THR A 178 6.60 10.67 -19.42
C THR A 178 5.42 9.90 -20.00
N TYR A 179 4.26 10.54 -20.13
CA TYR A 179 3.11 9.95 -20.81
C TYR A 179 3.22 10.25 -22.30
N GLN A 180 3.10 9.20 -23.11
CA GLN A 180 3.20 9.23 -24.57
C GLN A 180 1.92 8.68 -25.19
N ASP A 181 1.25 9.49 -26.00
CA ASP A 181 0.03 9.04 -26.68
C ASP A 181 0.36 8.08 -27.82
N SER A 182 -0.32 6.93 -27.86
CA SER A 182 -0.19 5.98 -28.96
C SER A 182 -0.80 6.52 -30.25
N GLU A 183 -1.88 7.30 -30.14
CA GLU A 183 -2.66 7.82 -31.26
C GLU A 183 -2.16 9.17 -31.79
N GLY A 184 -1.22 9.81 -31.08
CA GLY A 184 -0.61 11.07 -31.48
C GLY A 184 -1.55 12.28 -31.43
N LYS A 185 -2.68 12.17 -30.72
CA LYS A 185 -3.64 13.26 -30.48
C LYS A 185 -3.16 14.20 -29.37
N HIS A 186 -2.43 13.66 -28.39
CA HIS A 186 -1.86 14.41 -27.27
C HIS A 186 -0.33 14.51 -27.38
N GLY A 187 0.22 15.68 -27.03
CA GLY A 187 1.66 15.85 -26.88
C GLY A 187 2.20 15.09 -25.68
N ASN A 188 3.52 14.82 -25.66
CA ASN A 188 4.16 14.22 -24.50
C ASN A 188 4.04 15.15 -23.29
N MET A 189 3.76 14.56 -22.14
CA MET A 189 3.64 15.27 -20.86
C MET A 189 4.45 14.54 -19.80
N GLU A 190 5.11 15.29 -18.93
CA GLU A 190 5.97 14.73 -17.89
C GLU A 190 5.49 15.18 -16.52
N GLN A 191 5.08 14.23 -15.69
CA GLN A 191 4.46 14.50 -14.38
C GLN A 191 5.00 13.53 -13.33
N TYR A 192 4.94 13.94 -12.06
CA TYR A 192 5.19 12.99 -10.98
C TYR A 192 3.99 12.05 -10.78
N GLY A 193 4.26 10.90 -10.18
CA GLY A 193 3.28 9.95 -9.71
C GLY A 193 3.81 9.14 -8.53
N ILE A 194 2.93 8.45 -7.83
CA ILE A 194 3.29 7.59 -6.69
C ILE A 194 2.94 6.16 -7.06
N LEU A 195 3.95 5.30 -7.16
CA LEU A 195 3.75 3.86 -7.16
C LEU A 195 3.53 3.41 -5.72
N ILE A 196 2.45 2.68 -5.48
CA ILE A 196 2.13 2.09 -4.17
C ILE A 196 2.30 0.59 -4.26
N GLU A 197 3.03 0.02 -3.29
CA GLU A 197 3.18 -1.42 -3.09
C GLU A 197 1.82 -2.14 -3.13
N ASP A 198 1.81 -3.34 -3.70
CA ASP A 198 0.59 -4.14 -3.73
C ASP A 198 0.11 -4.49 -2.30
N THR A 199 -1.19 -4.68 -2.10
CA THR A 199 -1.72 -4.90 -0.74
C THR A 199 -1.37 -6.28 -0.21
N ASP A 200 -1.41 -7.31 -1.05
CA ASP A 200 -0.96 -8.64 -0.67
C ASP A 200 0.55 -8.64 -0.45
N GLU A 201 1.30 -7.82 -1.18
CA GLU A 201 2.73 -7.63 -0.98
C GLU A 201 3.07 -7.02 0.37
N MET A 202 2.39 -5.92 0.69
CA MET A 202 2.50 -5.26 1.98
C MET A 202 2.11 -6.21 3.11
N ALA A 203 0.99 -6.92 2.98
CA ALA A 203 0.49 -7.86 3.97
C ALA A 203 1.51 -8.96 4.26
N ARG A 204 2.03 -9.61 3.20
CA ARG A 204 3.03 -10.67 3.32
C ARG A 204 4.32 -10.16 3.96
N ARG A 205 4.78 -8.97 3.58
CA ARG A 205 5.99 -8.35 4.15
C ARG A 205 5.87 -8.13 5.66
N ILE A 206 4.67 -7.89 6.16
CA ILE A 206 4.42 -7.68 7.59
C ILE A 206 3.97 -8.95 8.32
N GLY A 207 4.11 -10.12 7.67
CA GLY A 207 3.82 -11.44 8.26
C GLY A 207 2.33 -11.76 8.37
N GLY A 208 1.54 -11.37 7.37
CA GLY A 208 0.11 -11.65 7.36
C GLY A 208 -0.51 -11.65 5.97
N SER A 209 -1.84 -11.64 5.96
CA SER A 209 -2.68 -11.61 4.75
C SER A 209 -3.75 -10.52 4.85
N GLU A 210 -4.10 -9.92 3.71
CA GLU A 210 -5.24 -9.00 3.65
C GLU A 210 -6.53 -9.74 4.04
N CYS A 211 -7.38 -9.09 4.83
CA CYS A 211 -8.68 -9.61 5.19
C CYS A 211 -9.80 -8.70 4.68
N GLU A 212 -10.67 -9.22 3.82
CA GLU A 212 -11.94 -8.60 3.45
C GLU A 212 -13.07 -8.98 4.43
N CYS A 213 -12.75 -9.03 5.73
CA CYS A 213 -13.72 -9.41 6.75
C CYS A 213 -14.65 -8.24 7.08
N TRP A 214 -15.88 -8.33 6.58
CA TRP A 214 -17.01 -7.54 7.07
C TRP A 214 -17.42 -8.09 8.45
N ASN A 215 -17.58 -7.21 9.46
CA ASN A 215 -17.91 -7.55 10.86
C ASN A 215 -16.78 -8.20 11.69
N TYR A 216 -15.64 -7.52 11.84
CA TYR A 216 -14.62 -7.93 12.80
C TYR A 216 -14.98 -7.44 14.23
N PRO A 217 -14.79 -8.25 15.28
CA PRO A 217 -14.94 -7.77 16.66
C PRO A 217 -13.90 -6.69 16.98
N PRO A 218 -14.24 -5.58 17.66
CA PRO A 218 -13.26 -4.58 18.09
C PRO A 218 -12.06 -5.18 18.84
N ASP A 219 -12.31 -6.23 19.63
CA ASP A 219 -11.30 -6.90 20.43
C ASP A 219 -10.27 -7.68 19.61
N SER A 220 -10.54 -7.94 18.32
CA SER A 220 -9.59 -8.56 17.40
C SER A 220 -8.57 -7.58 16.84
N ILE A 221 -8.70 -6.28 17.06
CA ILE A 221 -7.76 -5.24 16.61
C ILE A 221 -6.61 -5.05 17.59
N SER A 222 -5.40 -4.91 17.06
CA SER A 222 -4.24 -4.44 17.80
C SER A 222 -4.44 -2.98 18.22
N LEU A 223 -4.80 -2.76 19.48
CA LEU A 223 -4.99 -1.40 20.02
C LEU A 223 -3.72 -0.54 19.91
N ALA A 224 -2.54 -1.15 19.93
CA ALA A 224 -1.28 -0.42 19.78
C ALA A 224 -1.08 0.09 18.34
N ASP A 225 -1.41 -0.73 17.33
CA ASP A 225 -1.31 -0.32 15.93
C ASP A 225 -2.43 0.69 15.57
N GLU A 226 -3.64 0.48 16.08
CA GLU A 226 -4.76 1.42 15.94
C GLU A 226 -4.39 2.78 16.56
N ASN A 227 -3.93 2.81 17.82
CA ASN A 227 -3.61 4.08 18.48
C ASN A 227 -2.51 4.84 17.74
N ARG A 228 -1.48 4.13 17.26
CA ARG A 228 -0.40 4.71 16.44
C ARG A 228 -0.90 5.29 15.12
N MET A 229 -1.74 4.53 14.41
CA MET A 229 -2.39 4.99 13.18
C MET A 229 -3.25 6.23 13.44
N SER A 230 -4.08 6.21 14.48
CA SER A 230 -5.01 7.28 14.82
C SER A 230 -4.28 8.58 15.21
N VAL A 231 -3.17 8.47 15.96
CA VAL A 231 -2.30 9.62 16.25
C VAL A 231 -1.60 10.14 14.98
N PHE A 232 -1.19 9.26 14.07
CA PHE A 232 -0.64 9.67 12.78
C PHE A 232 -1.67 10.42 11.92
N GLN A 233 -2.88 9.88 11.80
CA GLN A 233 -3.97 10.53 11.05
C GLN A 233 -4.30 11.90 11.65
N TYR A 234 -4.32 12.01 12.99
CA TYR A 234 -4.45 13.30 13.67
C TYR A 234 -3.28 14.25 13.33
N MET A 235 -2.04 13.78 13.38
CA MET A 235 -0.85 14.59 13.07
C MET A 235 -0.95 15.24 11.68
N ILE A 236 -1.36 14.48 10.67
CA ILE A 236 -1.54 14.99 9.30
C ILE A 236 -2.88 15.68 9.06
N GLY A 237 -3.77 15.74 10.06
CA GLY A 237 -5.10 16.34 9.94
C GLY A 237 -5.98 15.60 8.94
N ASN A 238 -5.95 14.27 8.96
CA ASN A 238 -6.77 13.43 8.10
C ASN A 238 -8.04 12.96 8.83
N GLU A 239 -9.18 13.35 8.30
CA GLU A 239 -10.51 12.97 8.79
C GLU A 239 -11.21 11.98 7.86
N ASP A 240 -10.57 11.64 6.74
CA ASP A 240 -11.15 10.86 5.66
C ASP A 240 -10.93 9.35 5.85
N TRP A 241 -11.15 8.84 7.06
CA TRP A 241 -10.96 7.41 7.36
C TRP A 241 -11.91 6.94 8.45
N SER A 242 -12.18 5.65 8.48
CA SER A 242 -13.03 5.04 9.50
C SER A 242 -12.70 3.57 9.64
N VAL A 243 -12.40 3.17 10.89
CA VAL A 243 -12.24 1.75 11.23
C VAL A 243 -13.54 1.02 10.93
N GLN A 244 -14.69 1.59 11.31
CA GLN A 244 -16.00 0.92 11.26
C GLN A 244 -16.44 0.59 9.84
N THR A 245 -16.30 1.56 8.94
CA THR A 245 -16.68 1.39 7.53
C THR A 245 -15.51 0.91 6.68
N LEU A 246 -14.36 0.61 7.29
CA LEU A 246 -13.10 0.26 6.64
C LEU A 246 -12.71 1.24 5.53
N ARG A 247 -12.98 2.53 5.77
CA ARG A 247 -12.65 3.58 4.83
C ARG A 247 -11.19 3.98 5.00
N ASN A 248 -10.44 3.90 3.90
CA ASN A 248 -9.03 4.31 3.82
C ASN A 248 -8.11 3.58 4.83
N ILE A 249 -8.50 2.35 5.19
CA ILE A 249 -7.76 1.42 6.05
C ILE A 249 -7.81 0.02 5.44
N LYS A 250 -6.69 -0.70 5.52
CA LYS A 250 -6.62 -2.15 5.28
C LYS A 250 -6.49 -2.92 6.58
N LEU A 251 -7.15 -4.08 6.64
CA LEU A 251 -7.02 -5.04 7.73
C LEU A 251 -6.04 -6.13 7.32
N ILE A 252 -4.96 -6.26 8.06
CA ILE A 252 -4.01 -7.36 7.88
C ILE A 252 -4.14 -8.32 9.04
N ARG A 253 -4.48 -9.59 8.75
CA ARG A 253 -4.49 -10.67 9.73
C ARG A 253 -3.08 -11.26 9.82
N PRO A 254 -2.40 -11.17 10.96
CA PRO A 254 -1.10 -11.79 11.15
C PRO A 254 -1.20 -13.33 11.11
N ASP A 255 -0.20 -13.97 10.51
CA ASP A 255 -0.15 -15.44 10.38
C ASP A 255 0.15 -16.13 11.72
N ASP A 256 0.75 -15.41 12.67
CA ASP A 256 1.05 -15.88 14.03
C ASP A 256 -0.18 -15.90 14.95
N GLY A 257 -1.35 -15.51 14.45
CA GLY A 257 -2.60 -15.45 15.21
C GLY A 257 -2.71 -14.25 16.16
N SER A 258 -1.77 -13.31 16.10
CA SER A 258 -1.86 -12.05 16.85
C SER A 258 -2.99 -11.16 16.32
N LYS A 259 -3.25 -10.05 17.03
CA LYS A 259 -4.37 -9.18 16.71
C LYS A 259 -4.19 -8.50 15.34
N THR A 260 -5.31 -8.29 14.66
CA THR A 260 -5.40 -7.65 13.35
C THR A 260 -4.76 -6.26 13.36
N VAL A 261 -3.96 -5.98 12.35
CA VAL A 261 -3.28 -4.71 12.14
C VAL A 261 -4.12 -3.83 11.22
N LEU A 262 -4.22 -2.55 11.57
CA LEU A 262 -4.79 -1.52 10.71
C LEU A 262 -3.67 -0.82 9.94
N VAL A 263 -3.79 -0.73 8.62
CA VAL A 263 -2.83 -0.03 7.76
C VAL A 263 -3.54 1.09 7.01
N PRO A 264 -3.22 2.37 7.28
CA PRO A 264 -3.87 3.49 6.63
C PRO A 264 -3.34 3.72 5.21
N TYR A 265 -4.19 4.24 4.31
CA TYR A 265 -3.83 4.66 2.96
C TYR A 265 -4.76 5.78 2.48
N ASP A 266 -4.51 6.37 1.29
CA ASP A 266 -5.31 7.48 0.72
C ASP A 266 -5.29 8.73 1.63
N PHE A 267 -4.21 9.51 1.54
CA PHE A 267 -3.96 10.69 2.40
C PHE A 267 -4.28 12.02 1.73
N ASP A 268 -4.85 11.99 0.53
CA ASP A 268 -5.12 13.16 -0.32
C ASP A 268 -6.10 14.18 0.30
N PHE A 269 -7.02 13.70 1.15
CA PHE A 269 -7.98 14.52 1.90
C PHE A 269 -7.43 15.16 3.19
N SER A 270 -6.16 14.92 3.53
CA SER A 270 -5.58 15.42 4.78
C SER A 270 -5.24 16.92 4.75
N GLY A 271 -5.30 17.57 5.91
CA GLY A 271 -4.85 18.94 6.13
C GLY A 271 -3.36 19.17 5.89
N PHE A 272 -2.55 18.12 5.83
CA PHE A 272 -1.16 18.18 5.39
C PHE A 272 -1.04 18.29 3.86
N VAL A 273 -1.92 17.62 3.13
CA VAL A 273 -1.92 17.60 1.66
C VAL A 273 -2.65 18.82 1.08
N GLU A 274 -3.78 19.20 1.67
CA GLU A 274 -4.58 20.39 1.32
C GLU A 274 -5.04 20.42 -0.14
N THR A 275 -5.49 19.29 -0.70
CA THR A 275 -6.01 19.27 -2.07
C THR A 275 -7.20 20.23 -2.25
N PRO A 276 -7.38 20.83 -3.46
CA PRO A 276 -8.44 21.81 -3.69
C PRO A 276 -9.85 21.22 -3.62
N TYR A 277 -9.99 19.90 -3.72
CA TYR A 277 -11.26 19.18 -3.61
C TYR A 277 -11.52 18.63 -2.21
N ALA A 278 -10.55 18.69 -1.28
CA ALA A 278 -10.77 18.32 0.10
C ALA A 278 -11.64 19.38 0.77
N VAL A 279 -12.71 18.94 1.43
CA VAL A 279 -13.65 19.82 2.13
C VAL A 279 -13.66 19.46 3.62
N PRO A 280 -13.75 20.45 4.54
CA PRO A 280 -13.84 20.17 5.96
C PRO A 280 -15.09 19.36 6.29
N ASN A 281 -14.99 18.39 7.20
CA ASN A 281 -16.16 17.64 7.64
C ASN A 281 -16.93 18.44 8.71
N SER A 282 -17.95 19.18 8.29
CA SER A 282 -18.78 20.01 9.18
C SER A 282 -19.52 19.20 10.25
N GLN A 283 -19.79 17.91 10.03
CA GLN A 283 -20.41 17.02 11.04
C GLN A 283 -19.49 16.78 12.25
N LEU A 284 -18.18 16.95 12.07
CA LEU A 284 -17.19 16.87 13.15
C LEU A 284 -16.96 18.23 13.83
N GLY A 285 -17.72 19.26 13.47
CA GLY A 285 -17.57 20.63 13.99
C GLY A 285 -16.34 21.35 13.43
N ILE A 286 -15.79 20.87 12.32
CA ILE A 286 -14.54 21.37 11.73
C ILE A 286 -14.84 22.34 10.61
N THR A 287 -14.14 23.48 10.62
CA THR A 287 -14.38 24.62 9.72
C THR A 287 -13.24 24.86 8.74
N SER A 288 -12.13 24.14 8.87
CA SER A 288 -10.98 24.21 7.97
C SER A 288 -10.34 22.85 7.85
N ILE A 289 -9.94 22.46 6.63
CA ILE A 289 -9.24 21.20 6.33
C ILE A 289 -7.93 21.02 7.11
N THR A 290 -7.36 22.11 7.64
CA THR A 290 -6.11 22.06 8.43
C THR A 290 -6.35 21.79 9.91
N GLN A 291 -7.60 21.86 10.38
CA GLN A 291 -7.96 21.48 11.74
C GLN A 291 -7.76 19.98 11.94
N ARG A 292 -7.59 19.59 13.19
CA ARG A 292 -7.36 18.20 13.57
C ARG A 292 -8.46 17.73 14.50
N LYS A 293 -8.90 16.51 14.26
CA LYS A 293 -9.86 15.78 15.09
C LYS A 293 -9.43 14.35 15.24
N PHE A 294 -9.45 13.86 16.47
CA PHE A 294 -9.14 12.46 16.75
C PHE A 294 -10.37 11.60 16.45
N LEU A 295 -10.20 10.60 15.58
CA LEU A 295 -11.25 9.66 15.15
C LEU A 295 -10.96 8.21 15.57
N GLY A 296 -9.87 8.01 16.33
CA GLY A 296 -9.50 6.69 16.83
C GLY A 296 -10.36 6.22 17.99
N PHE A 297 -10.14 4.96 18.38
CA PHE A 297 -10.75 4.39 19.56
C PHE A 297 -10.31 5.12 20.82
N LYS A 298 -11.15 5.04 21.87
CA LYS A 298 -10.78 5.47 23.22
C LYS A 298 -9.42 4.89 23.63
N ALA A 299 -8.45 5.77 23.81
CA ALA A 299 -7.11 5.38 24.19
C ALA A 299 -7.02 5.12 25.70
N ARG A 300 -6.15 4.19 26.09
CA ARG A 300 -5.66 4.11 27.48
C ARG A 300 -4.57 5.17 27.67
N GLN A 301 -4.55 5.83 28.83
CA GLN A 301 -3.59 6.90 29.13
C GLN A 301 -2.15 6.46 28.89
N GLU A 302 -1.77 5.27 29.36
CA GLU A 302 -0.39 4.78 29.25
C GLU A 302 0.00 4.52 27.79
N LEU A 303 -0.92 3.92 27.02
CA LEU A 303 -0.70 3.62 25.61
C LEU A 303 -0.56 4.91 24.79
N LEU A 304 -1.43 5.90 25.02
CA LEU A 304 -1.34 7.17 24.33
C LEU A 304 -0.04 7.90 24.66
N THR A 305 0.37 7.89 25.93
CA THR A 305 1.63 8.49 26.39
C THR A 305 2.83 7.83 25.70
N GLU A 306 2.84 6.50 25.59
CA GLU A 306 3.88 5.76 24.88
C GLU A 306 3.90 6.11 23.38
N THR A 307 2.73 6.15 22.75
CA THR A 307 2.60 6.54 21.34
C THR A 307 3.12 7.95 21.09
N LEU A 308 2.70 8.95 21.88
CA LEU A 308 3.18 10.32 21.72
C LEU A 308 4.70 10.43 21.89
N LYS A 309 5.27 9.72 22.87
CA LYS A 309 6.71 9.65 23.05
C LYS A 309 7.41 9.05 21.83
N ALA A 310 6.86 8.02 21.20
CA ALA A 310 7.41 7.44 19.98
C ALA A 310 7.41 8.44 18.80
N PHE A 311 6.37 9.28 18.68
CA PHE A 311 6.31 10.34 17.69
C PHE A 311 7.31 11.47 17.97
N ASP A 312 7.50 11.83 19.24
CA ASP A 312 8.50 12.83 19.65
C ASP A 312 9.91 12.37 19.28
N LEU A 313 10.24 11.10 19.51
CA LEU A 313 11.51 10.50 19.12
C LEU A 313 11.75 10.51 17.59
N LYS A 314 10.68 10.55 16.80
CA LYS A 314 10.74 10.60 15.33
C LYS A 314 10.69 12.02 14.75
N ARG A 315 10.48 13.04 15.59
CA ARG A 315 10.28 14.43 15.15
C ARG A 315 11.40 14.95 14.26
N GLU A 316 12.66 14.77 14.67
CA GLU A 316 13.81 15.27 13.92
C GLU A 316 13.94 14.58 12.55
N GLU A 317 13.77 13.26 12.51
CA GLU A 317 13.81 12.46 11.28
C GLU A 317 12.68 12.85 10.31
N ILE A 318 11.47 13.04 10.82
CA ILE A 318 10.32 13.52 10.05
C ILE A 318 10.58 14.92 9.49
N GLN A 319 11.11 15.83 10.31
CA GLN A 319 11.43 17.19 9.87
C GLN A 319 12.56 17.19 8.82
N ALA A 320 13.57 16.34 8.98
CA ALA A 320 14.64 16.19 8.01
C ALA A 320 14.12 15.64 6.68
N LEU A 321 13.25 14.63 6.70
CA LEU A 321 12.58 14.08 5.52
C LEU A 321 11.86 15.19 4.73
N ILE A 322 11.04 16.00 5.39
CA ILE A 322 10.29 17.07 4.72
C ILE A 322 11.25 18.15 4.20
N LYS A 323 12.15 18.67 5.04
CA LYS A 323 13.04 19.79 4.70
C LYS A 323 14.05 19.42 3.60
N GLY A 324 14.46 18.16 3.53
CA GLY A 324 15.38 17.63 2.52
C GLY A 324 14.71 17.26 1.18
N PHE A 325 13.37 17.30 1.10
CA PHE A 325 12.66 16.91 -0.12
C PHE A 325 12.66 18.02 -1.17
N ASP A 326 13.73 18.06 -1.97
CA ASP A 326 14.01 19.10 -2.96
C ASP A 326 13.00 19.21 -4.11
N LYS A 327 12.24 18.14 -4.36
CA LYS A 327 11.19 18.09 -5.39
C LYS A 327 9.97 18.94 -5.06
N LEU A 328 9.68 19.14 -3.77
CA LEU A 328 8.66 20.08 -3.35
C LEU A 328 9.26 21.48 -3.28
N ILE A 329 8.62 22.47 -3.91
CA ILE A 329 9.10 23.85 -3.92
C ILE A 329 9.30 24.39 -2.50
N ASN A 330 10.28 25.28 -2.31
CA ASN A 330 10.71 25.71 -0.96
C ASN A 330 9.57 26.32 -0.12
N ALA A 331 8.63 27.04 -0.74
CA ALA A 331 7.48 27.62 -0.06
C ALA A 331 6.56 26.53 0.54
N GLU A 332 6.15 25.57 -0.29
CA GLU A 332 5.31 24.44 0.12
C GLU A 332 6.05 23.52 1.10
N ARG A 333 7.34 23.28 0.90
CA ARG A 333 8.17 22.50 1.83
C ARG A 333 8.23 23.11 3.22
N LYS A 334 8.40 24.44 3.31
CA LYS A 334 8.34 25.17 4.59
C LYS A 334 6.93 25.12 5.19
N LYS A 335 5.88 25.21 4.38
CA LYS A 335 4.48 25.08 4.84
C LYS A 335 4.21 23.71 5.45
N ALA A 336 4.56 22.64 4.73
CA ALA A 336 4.48 21.25 5.17
C ALA A 336 5.25 21.02 6.48
N ALA A 337 6.50 21.48 6.56
CA ALA A 337 7.32 21.36 7.76
C ALA A 337 6.70 22.07 8.98
N ARG A 338 6.16 23.29 8.79
CA ARG A 338 5.45 24.02 9.86
C ARG A 338 4.16 23.34 10.30
N TYR A 339 3.41 22.76 9.36
CA TYR A 339 2.17 22.06 9.68
C TYR A 339 2.44 20.84 10.57
N ILE A 340 3.44 20.04 10.23
CA ILE A 340 3.86 18.90 11.05
C ILE A 340 4.48 19.36 12.37
N ASP A 341 5.29 20.41 12.37
CA ASP A 341 5.86 20.95 13.62
C ASP A 341 4.76 21.43 14.59
N SER A 342 3.62 21.92 14.05
CA SER A 342 2.49 22.34 14.87
C SER A 342 1.83 21.22 15.67
N PHE A 343 1.93 19.97 15.23
CA PHE A 343 1.44 18.80 15.98
C PHE A 343 2.15 18.65 17.33
N TYR A 344 3.45 18.96 17.39
CA TYR A 344 4.28 18.86 18.59
C TYR A 344 4.11 20.02 19.57
N LYS A 345 3.21 20.98 19.29
CA LYS A 345 2.91 22.05 20.25
C LYS A 345 2.09 21.47 21.40
N LYS A 346 2.48 21.80 22.64
CA LYS A 346 1.81 21.37 23.88
C LYS A 346 0.28 21.43 23.78
N LYS A 347 -0.29 22.58 23.40
CA LYS A 347 -1.75 22.75 23.25
C LYS A 347 -2.41 21.79 22.26
N VAL A 348 -1.69 21.36 21.22
CA VAL A 348 -2.22 20.45 20.19
C VAL A 348 -2.19 19.00 20.70
N GLN A 349 -1.13 18.63 21.42
CA GLN A 349 -1.04 17.33 22.09
C GLN A 349 -2.00 17.20 23.28
N GLU A 350 -2.24 18.27 24.03
CA GLU A 350 -3.24 18.32 25.10
C GLU A 350 -4.65 18.12 24.53
N LYS A 351 -5.00 18.84 23.44
CA LYS A 351 -6.28 18.62 22.73
C LYS A 351 -6.42 17.18 22.22
N LEU A 352 -5.36 16.63 21.63
CA LEU A 352 -5.36 15.24 21.19
C LEU A 352 -5.59 14.28 22.37
N ALA A 353 -4.94 14.51 23.51
CA ALA A 353 -5.10 13.69 24.69
C ALA A 353 -6.53 13.73 25.23
N GLU A 354 -7.12 14.91 25.34
CA GLU A 354 -8.53 15.09 25.72
C GLU A 354 -9.44 14.30 24.77
N GLU A 355 -9.35 14.54 23.45
CA GLU A 355 -10.20 13.86 22.47
C GLU A 355 -9.99 12.32 22.46
N ALA A 356 -8.76 11.84 22.65
CA ALA A 356 -8.46 10.42 22.63
C ALA A 356 -8.92 9.68 23.89
N LEU A 357 -8.91 10.33 25.06
CA LEU A 357 -9.36 9.74 26.32
C LEU A 357 -10.88 9.81 26.47
N GLU A 358 -11.52 10.79 25.84
CA GLU A 358 -12.96 11.00 25.85
C GLU A 358 -13.67 10.36 24.65
N SER A 359 -12.93 9.89 23.64
CA SER A 359 -13.49 9.17 22.49
C SER A 359 -14.41 8.03 22.96
N PRO A 360 -15.53 7.75 22.26
CA PRO A 360 -16.41 6.64 22.59
C PRO A 360 -15.65 5.31 22.68
N SER A 361 -15.94 4.51 23.71
CA SER A 361 -15.40 3.17 23.83
C SER A 361 -16.06 2.25 22.79
N GLY A 362 -15.31 1.87 21.76
CA GLY A 362 -15.81 1.02 20.68
C GLY A 362 -16.69 1.78 19.68
N PHE A 363 -17.37 1.03 18.80
CA PHE A 363 -18.21 1.61 17.76
C PHE A 363 -19.41 2.36 18.37
N PRO A 364 -19.61 3.67 18.09
CA PRO A 364 -20.80 4.40 18.52
C PRO A 364 -22.06 3.76 17.94
N GLU A 365 -23.09 3.68 18.78
CA GLU A 365 -24.35 2.99 18.49
C GLU A 365 -25.12 3.64 17.33
N GLU A 366 -25.01 4.95 17.18
CA GLU A 366 -25.74 5.74 16.16
C GLU A 366 -25.30 5.48 14.71
N GLN A 367 -24.10 4.94 14.48
CA GLN A 367 -23.59 4.67 13.13
C GLN A 367 -23.80 3.21 12.66
N ARG A 368 -24.29 2.32 13.55
CA ARG A 368 -24.72 0.96 13.16
C ARG A 368 -25.88 0.98 12.17
N ASN A 369 -26.71 2.02 12.21
CA ASN A 369 -27.88 2.16 11.35
C ASN A 369 -27.58 2.75 9.96
N ALA A 370 -26.38 3.29 9.75
CA ALA A 370 -25.98 3.89 8.46
C ALA A 370 -25.27 2.90 7.53
N ALA A 371 -24.78 1.77 8.04
CA ALA A 371 -24.18 0.69 7.25
C ALA A 371 -25.21 -0.32 6.70
N GLY A 372 -26.51 -0.05 6.91
CA GLY A 372 -27.62 -0.90 6.50
C GLY A 372 -28.43 -0.42 5.29
N ASN A 373 -27.94 0.56 4.52
CA ASN A 373 -28.60 1.03 3.29
C ASN A 373 -27.64 1.05 2.10
#